data_AF-A0A254N744-F1
#
_entry.id   AF-A0A254N744-F1
#
_cell.length_a   1.000
_cell.length_b   1.000
_cell.length_c   1.000
_cell.angle_alpha   90.00
_cell.angle_beta   90.00
_cell.angle_gamma   90.00
#
_symmetry.space_group_name_H-M   'P 1'
#
loop_
_entity.id
_entity.type
_entity.pdbx_description
1 polymer ?
#
loop_
_entity_poly.entity_id
_entity_poly.type
_entity_poly.pdbx_seq_one_letter_code
_entity_poly.pdbx_strand_id
1 'polypeptide(L)'
;GVVPRQHSSGGKPTLLGMSKRGDAYLRTMLIHGARSVIYRATQKADPDSWLVKITTRRNKNVAAVAMANKTARTVWALLAHGREFKAGYAAA
;
A
#
# COMPACT_ATOMS: atom_id res chain seq x y z
N GLY A 1 -10.19 0.25 7.45
CA GLY A 1 -10.47 -0.29 6.12
C GLY A 1 -9.49 0.21 5.10
N VAL A 2 -9.93 0.30 3.85
CA VAL A 2 -9.08 0.57 2.67
C VAL A 2 -8.92 2.06 2.35
N VAL A 3 -9.70 2.93 3.00
CA VAL A 3 -9.64 4.38 2.77
C VAL A 3 -8.46 5.00 3.53
N PRO A 4 -7.69 5.93 2.92
CA PRO A 4 -6.67 6.70 3.62
C PRO A 4 -7.25 7.48 4.81
N ARG A 5 -6.49 7.66 5.88
CA ARG A 5 -6.87 8.58 6.95
C ARG A 5 -6.71 10.01 6.44
N GLN A 6 -7.75 10.82 6.49
CA GLN A 6 -7.70 12.21 6.06
C GLN A 6 -7.50 13.16 7.26
N HIS A 7 -6.63 14.15 7.11
CA HIS A 7 -6.42 15.23 8.07
C HIS A 7 -6.33 16.57 7.33
N SER A 8 -7.47 17.08 6.87
CA SER A 8 -7.53 18.27 5.99
C SER A 8 -8.04 19.49 6.77
N SER A 9 -7.44 20.65 6.56
CA SER A 9 -7.86 21.93 7.13
C SER A 9 -7.66 23.06 6.11
N GLY A 10 -8.47 24.12 6.19
CA GLY A 10 -8.33 25.30 5.33
C GLY A 10 -8.27 25.01 3.82
N GLY A 11 -9.04 24.03 3.33
CA GLY A 11 -9.04 23.63 1.92
C GLY A 11 -7.81 22.82 1.45
N LYS A 12 -6.88 22.44 2.33
CA LYS A 12 -5.70 21.66 1.98
C LYS A 12 -5.91 20.16 2.28
N PRO A 13 -6.14 19.31 1.27
CA PRO A 13 -6.33 17.88 1.49
C PRO A 13 -5.02 17.21 1.90
N THR A 14 -4.98 16.56 3.06
CA THR A 14 -3.84 15.74 3.49
C THR A 14 -4.28 14.30 3.74
N LEU A 15 -3.79 13.37 2.91
CA LEU A 15 -4.06 11.94 3.01
C LEU A 15 -2.89 11.21 3.70
N LEU A 16 -3.17 10.63 4.85
CA LEU A 16 -2.23 9.85 5.65
C LEU A 16 -2.28 8.36 5.28
N GLY A 17 -1.72 7.50 6.13
CA GLY A 17 -1.72 6.05 5.95
C GLY A 17 -3.11 5.41 5.99
N MET A 18 -3.13 4.09 5.77
CA MET A 18 -4.37 3.29 5.72
C MET A 18 -5.15 3.41 7.03
N SER A 19 -6.41 3.85 6.96
CA SER A 19 -7.24 4.09 8.15
C SER A 19 -7.79 2.80 8.76
N LYS A 20 -8.16 2.83 10.04
CA LYS A 20 -8.90 1.72 10.68
C LYS A 20 -10.40 1.73 10.37
N ARG A 21 -10.93 2.77 9.70
CA ARG A 21 -12.37 2.95 9.39
C ARG A 21 -12.79 2.29 8.08
N GLY A 22 -14.04 1.84 7.96
CA GLY A 22 -14.55 1.05 6.82
C GLY A 22 -14.27 -0.46 6.96
N ASP A 23 -14.24 -1.18 5.85
CA ASP A 23 -14.12 -2.64 5.84
C ASP A 23 -12.83 -3.17 6.48
N ALA A 24 -12.96 -3.84 7.63
CA ALA A 24 -11.86 -4.43 8.37
C ALA A 24 -11.38 -5.77 7.76
N TYR A 25 -12.26 -6.55 7.14
CA TYR A 25 -11.93 -7.84 6.54
C TYR A 25 -11.05 -7.64 5.31
N LEU A 26 -11.45 -6.75 4.39
CA LEU A 26 -10.65 -6.42 3.22
C LEU A 26 -9.29 -5.82 3.59
N ARG A 27 -9.25 -4.95 4.62
CA ARG A 27 -7.98 -4.45 5.18
C ARG A 27 -7.10 -5.59 5.66
N THR A 28 -7.67 -6.58 6.33
CA THR A 28 -6.94 -7.74 6.86
C THR A 28 -6.36 -8.58 5.72
N MET A 29 -7.16 -8.88 4.69
CA MET A 29 -6.70 -9.62 3.51
C MET A 29 -5.55 -8.92 2.79
N LEU A 30 -5.64 -7.60 2.58
CA LEU A 30 -4.55 -6.83 1.98
C LEU A 30 -3.27 -6.85 2.81
N ILE A 31 -3.37 -6.78 4.15
CA ILE A 31 -2.21 -6.86 5.04
C ILE A 31 -1.58 -8.26 5.02
N HIS A 32 -2.39 -9.33 5.01
CA HIS A 32 -1.89 -10.70 4.90
C HIS A 32 -1.20 -10.93 3.55
N GLY A 33 -1.81 -10.48 2.44
CA GLY A 33 -1.16 -10.51 1.12
C GLY A 33 0.17 -9.76 1.11
N ALA A 34 0.22 -8.57 1.72
CA ALA A 34 1.45 -7.80 1.84
C ALA A 34 2.55 -8.52 2.63
N ARG A 35 2.21 -9.27 3.69
CA ARG A 35 3.16 -10.12 4.42
C ARG A 35 3.77 -11.20 3.53
N SER A 36 2.95 -11.86 2.71
CA SER A 36 3.41 -12.86 1.74
C SER A 36 4.36 -12.26 0.71
N VAL A 37 4.06 -11.05 0.21
CA VAL A 37 4.95 -10.32 -0.71
C VAL A 37 6.28 -9.98 -0.03
N ILE A 38 6.26 -9.48 1.20
CA ILE A 38 7.49 -9.17 1.96
C ILE A 38 8.33 -10.43 2.16
N TYR A 39 7.72 -11.56 2.54
CA TYR A 39 8.42 -12.83 2.72
C TYR A 39 9.14 -13.29 1.45
N ARG A 40 8.52 -13.13 0.28
CA ARG A 40 9.15 -13.44 -1.02
C ARG A 40 10.24 -12.44 -1.38
N ALA A 41 10.00 -11.15 -1.16
CA ALA A 41 10.97 -10.09 -1.45
C ALA A 41 12.25 -10.23 -0.61
N THR A 42 12.14 -10.65 0.66
CA THR A 42 13.32 -10.87 1.52
C THR A 42 14.16 -12.08 1.12
N GLN A 43 13.60 -13.05 0.38
CA GLN A 43 14.37 -14.21 -0.12
C GLN A 43 15.16 -13.89 -1.39
N LYS A 44 14.60 -13.04 -2.26
CA LYS A 44 15.24 -12.55 -3.48
C LYS A 44 15.65 -11.09 -3.30
N ALA A 45 16.30 -10.78 -2.18
CA ALA A 45 16.51 -9.43 -1.70
C ALA A 45 17.31 -8.58 -2.69
N ASP A 46 16.61 -7.92 -3.60
CA ASP A 46 17.12 -6.81 -4.39
C ASP A 46 17.31 -5.60 -3.46
N PRO A 47 18.56 -5.18 -3.17
CA PRO A 47 18.83 -4.06 -2.27
C PRO A 47 18.18 -2.77 -2.73
N ASP A 48 17.92 -2.61 -4.03
CA ASP A 48 17.34 -1.40 -4.59
C ASP A 48 15.83 -1.30 -4.50
N SER A 49 15.18 -2.42 -4.21
CA SER A 49 13.74 -2.50 -3.99
C SER A 49 13.31 -1.61 -2.83
N TRP A 50 12.36 -0.70 -3.11
CA TRP A 50 11.71 0.13 -2.08
C TRP A 50 11.15 -0.70 -0.92
N LEU A 51 10.61 -1.90 -1.21
CA LEU A 51 10.03 -2.77 -0.21
C LEU A 51 11.10 -3.38 0.71
N VAL A 52 12.27 -3.72 0.17
CA VAL A 52 13.41 -4.19 0.95
C VAL A 52 13.93 -3.05 1.82
N LYS A 53 14.16 -1.87 1.24
CA LYS A 53 14.61 -0.66 1.97
C LYS A 53 13.71 -0.32 3.17
N ILE A 54 12.39 -0.34 3.01
CA ILE A 54 11.46 -0.06 4.12
C ILE A 54 11.42 -1.19 5.15
N THR A 55 11.49 -2.46 4.72
CA THR A 55 11.53 -3.61 5.63
C THR A 55 12.80 -3.65 6.47
N THR A 56 13.92 -3.18 5.92
CA THR A 56 15.19 -3.08 6.67
C THR A 56 15.18 -1.91 7.66
N ARG A 57 14.64 -0.75 7.27
CA ARG A 57 14.60 0.45 8.14
C ARG A 57 13.51 0.44 9.21
N ARG A 58 12.44 -0.35 9.05
CA ARG A 58 11.23 -0.31 9.90
C ARG A 58 10.77 -1.73 10.26
N ASN A 59 9.91 -1.84 11.27
CA ASN A 59 9.31 -3.11 11.64
C ASN A 59 8.51 -3.73 10.47
N LYS A 60 8.57 -5.06 10.31
CA LYS A 60 7.88 -5.82 9.24
C LYS A 60 6.38 -5.54 9.15
N ASN A 61 5.69 -5.33 10.28
CA ASN A 61 4.26 -4.98 10.27
C ASN A 61 4.00 -3.58 9.73
N VAL A 62 4.90 -2.62 9.97
CA VAL A 62 4.82 -1.27 9.40
C VAL A 62 5.01 -1.33 7.88
N ALA A 63 6.01 -2.10 7.42
CA ALA A 63 6.23 -2.33 6.00
C ALA A 63 5.02 -3.02 5.35
N ALA A 64 4.41 -4.01 6.00
CA ALA A 64 3.21 -4.69 5.50
C ALA A 64 2.02 -3.74 5.35
N VAL A 65 1.76 -2.87 6.34
CA VAL A 65 0.70 -1.87 6.26
C VAL A 65 0.99 -0.84 5.16
N ALA A 66 2.25 -0.43 4.98
CA ALA A 66 2.65 0.50 3.92
C ALA A 66 2.46 -0.12 2.53
N MET A 67 2.86 -1.37 2.33
CA MET A 67 2.67 -2.11 1.09
C MET A 67 1.18 -2.31 0.79
N ALA A 68 0.38 -2.74 1.77
CA ALA A 68 -1.07 -2.87 1.64
C ALA A 68 -1.73 -1.54 1.23
N ASN A 69 -1.31 -0.43 1.85
CA ASN A 69 -1.82 0.90 1.50
C ASN A 69 -1.45 1.32 0.07
N LYS A 70 -0.24 0.99 -0.39
CA LYS A 70 0.19 1.22 -1.78
C LYS A 70 -0.69 0.43 -2.75
N THR A 71 -0.88 -0.87 -2.50
CA THR A 71 -1.74 -1.73 -3.32
C THR A 71 -3.19 -1.24 -3.34
N ALA A 72 -3.76 -0.88 -2.20
CA ALA A 72 -5.14 -0.37 -2.12
C ALA A 72 -5.35 0.88 -2.98
N ARG A 73 -4.37 1.80 -2.98
CA ARG A 73 -4.42 3.02 -3.81
C ARG A 73 -4.29 2.71 -5.30
N THR A 74 -3.44 1.75 -5.68
CA THR A 74 -3.36 1.27 -7.07
C THR A 74 -4.70 0.69 -7.52
N VAL A 75 -5.28 -0.22 -6.73
CA VAL A 75 -6.60 -0.83 -7.04
C VAL A 75 -7.68 0.24 -7.17
N TRP A 76 -7.73 1.20 -6.23
CA TRP A 76 -8.68 2.31 -6.31
C TRP A 76 -8.51 3.12 -7.60
N ALA A 77 -7.28 3.48 -7.98
CA ALA A 77 -7.00 4.25 -9.20
C ALA A 77 -7.26 3.45 -10.49
N LEU A 78 -7.24 2.11 -10.45
CA LEU A 78 -7.64 1.28 -11.57
C LEU A 78 -9.17 1.27 -11.69
N LEU A 79 -9.88 0.99 -10.60
CA LEU A 79 -11.35 0.93 -10.57
C LEU A 79 -12.00 2.28 -10.87
N ALA A 80 -11.52 3.37 -10.25
CA ALA A 80 -12.07 4.72 -10.43
C ALA A 80 -11.94 5.24 -11.86
N HIS A 81 -10.99 4.70 -12.64
CA HIS A 81 -10.71 5.12 -14.01
C HIS A 81 -11.01 4.01 -15.03
N GLY A 82 -11.60 2.87 -14.64
CA GLY A 82 -11.89 1.75 -15.54
C GLY A 82 -10.67 1.19 -16.26
N ARG A 83 -9.49 1.20 -15.62
CA ARG A 83 -8.22 0.77 -16.22
C ARG A 83 -7.80 -0.63 -15.77
N GLU A 84 -7.13 -1.34 -16.66
CA GLU A 84 -6.47 -2.60 -16.33
C GLU A 84 -5.10 -2.39 -15.68
N PHE A 85 -4.67 -3.36 -14.87
CA PHE A 85 -3.35 -3.34 -14.25
C PHE A 85 -2.25 -3.58 -15.30
N LYS A 86 -1.23 -2.72 -15.32
CA LYS A 86 -0.04 -2.88 -16.16
C LYS A 86 1.22 -2.83 -15.29
N ALA A 87 2.00 -3.93 -15.30
CA ALA A 87 3.28 -4.00 -14.61
C ALA A 87 4.29 -3.08 -15.33
N GLY A 88 4.58 -1.91 -14.76
CA GLY A 88 5.43 -0.89 -15.39
C GLY A 88 4.69 0.36 -15.87
N TYR A 89 3.45 0.61 -15.39
CA TYR A 89 2.74 1.85 -15.67
C TYR A 89 3.59 3.08 -15.26
N ALA A 90 4.00 3.86 -16.26
CA ALA A 90 4.53 5.21 -16.09
C ALA A 90 3.45 6.21 -16.55
N ALA A 91 3.29 7.31 -15.82
CA ALA A 91 2.48 8.41 -16.31
C ALA A 91 3.19 9.00 -17.55
N ALA A 92 2.41 9.30 -18.59
CA ALA A 92 2.89 10.03 -19.76
C ALA A 92 3.29 11.47 -19.39
#